data_AF-A0A2E4Y483-F1
#
_entry.id   AF-A0A2E4Y483-F1
#
_cell.length_a   1.000
_cell.length_b   1.000
_cell.length_c   1.000
_cell.angle_alpha   90.00
_cell.angle_beta   90.00
_cell.angle_gamma   90.00
#
_symmetry.space_group_name_H-M   'P 1'
#
loop_
_entity.id
_entity.type
_entity.pdbx_description
1 polymer ?
#
loop_
_entity_poly.entity_id
_entity_poly.type
_entity_poly.pdbx_seq_one_letter_code
_entity_poly.pdbx_strand_id
1 'polypeptide(L)'
;MKVVTKKDDRKNYLINPAFQLSIVGIFIGISLIVNLIYFYSMNISFEEFLTLGKQLGLPKNSQFFKFIGHQKNQFTNIFLTTSLLSSLILIIFGILLSHKIAGPVYRMTEDLKTMIKDKKIKEVHFRRGDFFIELTETFNKFLHSYKKDKNKED
;
A
#
# COMPACT_ATOMS: atom_id res chain seq x y z
N MET A 1 -34.07 4.68 -30.56
CA MET A 1 -34.00 5.63 -29.42
C MET A 1 -32.79 5.25 -28.57
N LYS A 2 -31.86 6.19 -28.36
CA LYS A 2 -30.53 5.95 -27.77
C LYS A 2 -30.66 5.37 -26.35
N VAL A 3 -30.22 4.12 -26.15
CA VAL A 3 -29.97 3.59 -24.81
C VAL A 3 -28.69 4.26 -24.32
N VAL A 4 -28.83 5.32 -23.54
CA VAL A 4 -27.73 5.93 -22.79
C VAL A 4 -27.31 4.89 -21.75
N THR A 5 -26.23 4.17 -22.01
CA THR A 5 -25.59 3.33 -21.00
C THR A 5 -25.04 4.26 -19.92
N LYS A 6 -25.69 4.25 -18.76
CA LYS A 6 -25.23 4.93 -17.55
C LYS A 6 -23.84 4.39 -17.24
N LYS A 7 -22.80 5.17 -17.52
CA LYS A 7 -21.41 4.88 -17.16
C LYS A 7 -21.36 4.82 -15.64
N ASP A 8 -21.40 3.61 -15.10
CA ASP A 8 -21.37 3.38 -13.66
C ASP A 8 -19.92 3.62 -13.17
N ASP A 9 -19.54 4.90 -13.10
CA ASP A 9 -18.32 5.41 -12.47
C ASP A 9 -18.42 5.27 -10.93
N ARG A 10 -18.85 4.11 -10.43
CA ARG A 10 -18.82 3.82 -8.99
C ARG A 10 -17.37 3.65 -8.58
N LYS A 11 -16.78 4.77 -8.14
CA LYS A 11 -15.49 4.89 -7.45
C LYS A 11 -15.52 4.20 -6.08
N ASN A 12 -15.98 2.95 -6.01
CA ASN A 12 -15.93 2.18 -4.79
C ASN A 12 -14.51 1.64 -4.64
N TYR A 13 -13.65 2.40 -3.97
CA TYR A 13 -12.26 2.01 -3.74
C TYR A 13 -12.17 0.75 -2.88
N LEU A 14 -13.18 0.48 -2.05
CA LEU A 14 -13.25 -0.70 -1.20
C LEU A 14 -14.02 -1.83 -1.88
N ILE A 15 -13.35 -2.59 -2.75
CA ILE A 15 -13.94 -3.77 -3.43
C ILE A 15 -13.82 -5.01 -2.55
N ASN A 16 -12.67 -5.18 -1.89
CA ASN A 16 -12.43 -6.27 -0.95
C ASN A 16 -11.78 -5.69 0.32
N PRO A 17 -12.58 -5.17 1.27
CA PRO A 17 -12.07 -4.46 2.43
C PRO A 17 -11.20 -5.36 3.31
N ALA A 18 -11.47 -6.66 3.38
CA ALA A 18 -10.65 -7.60 4.14
C ALA A 18 -9.21 -7.65 3.59
N PHE A 19 -9.05 -7.87 2.29
CA PHE A 19 -7.73 -7.89 1.65
C PHE A 19 -7.00 -6.55 1.74
N GLN A 20 -7.72 -5.44 1.56
CA GLN A 20 -7.14 -4.10 1.60
C GLN A 20 -6.68 -3.72 3.01
N LEU A 21 -7.47 -4.04 4.03
CA LEU A 21 -7.09 -3.84 5.43
C LEU A 21 -5.89 -4.71 5.81
N SER A 22 -5.77 -5.93 5.28
CA SER A 22 -4.58 -6.76 5.47
C SER A 22 -3.32 -6.10 4.91
N ILE A 23 -3.37 -5.57 3.68
CA ILE A 23 -2.22 -4.86 3.08
C ILE A 23 -1.90 -3.57 3.84
N VAL A 24 -2.91 -2.77 4.15
CA VAL A 24 -2.71 -1.52 4.92
C VAL A 24 -2.12 -1.82 6.30
N GLY A 25 -2.57 -2.88 6.96
CA GLY A 25 -2.01 -3.34 8.23
C GLY A 25 -0.52 -3.68 8.15
N ILE A 26 -0.08 -4.32 7.06
CA ILE A 26 1.35 -4.58 6.81
C ILE A 26 2.13 -3.27 6.66
N PHE A 27 1.63 -2.31 5.86
CA PHE A 27 2.29 -1.02 5.69
C PHE A 27 2.40 -0.22 7.00
N ILE A 28 1.33 -0.21 7.81
CA ILE A 28 1.33 0.41 9.13
C ILE A 28 2.34 -0.29 10.04
N GLY A 29 2.34 -1.62 10.09
CA GLY A 29 3.26 -2.40 10.92
C GLY A 29 4.73 -2.12 10.57
N ILE A 30 5.07 -2.15 9.28
CA ILE A 30 6.42 -1.81 8.81
C ILE A 30 6.78 -0.37 9.17
N SER A 31 5.88 0.58 8.93
CA SER A 31 6.09 1.99 9.25
C SER A 31 6.34 2.21 10.74
N LEU A 32 5.56 1.58 11.61
CA LEU A 32 5.73 1.64 13.06
C LEU A 32 7.09 1.08 13.48
N ILE A 33 7.50 -0.08 12.93
CA ILE A 33 8.80 -0.68 13.24
C ILE A 33 9.94 0.25 12.82
N VAL A 34 9.90 0.81 11.60
CA VAL A 34 10.92 1.75 11.10
C VAL A 34 10.98 3.00 11.97
N ASN A 35 9.83 3.58 12.33
CA ASN A 35 9.76 4.75 13.19
C ASN A 35 10.31 4.45 14.60
N LEU A 36 10.02 3.28 15.18
CA LEU A 36 10.56 2.86 16.47
C LEU A 36 12.08 2.73 16.44
N ILE A 37 12.62 2.08 15.40
CA ILE A 37 14.06 1.96 15.20
C ILE A 37 14.69 3.35 15.12
N TYR A 38 14.15 4.24 14.29
CA TYR A 38 14.67 5.59 14.13
C TYR A 38 14.60 6.41 15.42
N PHE A 39 13.49 6.34 16.15
CA PHE A 39 13.33 7.03 17.43
C PHE A 39 14.34 6.53 18.47
N TYR A 40 14.57 5.22 18.52
CA TYR A 40 15.57 4.62 19.39
C TYR A 40 16.99 5.07 19.03
N SER A 41 17.36 4.98 17.75
CA SER A 41 18.66 5.45 17.24
C SER A 41 18.88 6.93 17.54
N MET A 42 17.88 7.78 17.30
CA MET A 42 17.94 9.21 17.60
C MET A 42 18.26 9.47 19.08
N ASN A 43 17.58 8.77 20.00
CA ASN A 43 17.82 8.94 21.43
C ASN A 43 19.24 8.54 21.82
N ILE A 44 19.75 7.42 21.30
CA ILE A 44 21.14 7.00 21.52
C ILE A 44 22.10 8.10 21.07
N SER A 45 21.94 8.62 19.84
CA SER A 45 22.82 9.66 19.32
C SER A 45 22.83 10.92 20.19
N PHE A 46 21.68 11.34 20.73
CA PHE A 46 21.64 12.48 21.66
C PHE A 46 22.32 12.19 23.00
N GLU A 47 22.19 10.97 23.55
CA GLU A 47 22.91 10.59 24.77
C GLU A 47 24.42 10.51 24.56
N GLU A 48 24.88 10.10 23.38
CA GLU A 48 26.30 10.13 23.00
C GLU A 48 26.85 11.56 23.01
N PHE A 49 26.12 12.53 22.44
CA PHE A 49 26.51 13.94 22.49
C PHE A 49 26.60 14.48 23.93
N LEU A 50 25.63 14.13 24.78
CA LEU A 50 25.66 14.51 26.20
C LEU A 50 26.83 13.87 26.94
N THR A 51 27.16 12.62 26.61
CA THR A 51 28.29 11.89 27.21
C THR A 51 29.62 12.50 26.81
N LEU A 52 29.79 12.84 25.52
CA LEU A 52 30.98 13.51 25.02
C LEU A 52 31.21 14.86 25.73
N GLY A 53 30.16 15.66 25.89
CA GLY A 53 30.27 16.93 26.61
C GLY A 53 30.75 16.75 28.06
N LYS A 54 30.29 15.70 28.75
CA LYS A 54 30.75 15.37 30.11
C LYS A 54 32.20 14.92 30.14
N GLN A 55 32.63 14.11 29.17
CA GLN A 55 34.02 13.62 29.07
C GLN A 55 35.01 14.76 28.79
N LEU A 56 34.58 15.80 28.07
CA LEU A 56 35.35 17.02 27.86
C LEU A 56 35.39 17.94 29.09
N GLY A 57 34.79 17.54 30.21
CA GLY A 57 34.77 18.31 31.46
C GLY A 57 33.88 19.54 31.40
N LEU A 58 32.96 19.64 30.44
CA LEU A 58 32.09 20.80 30.33
C LEU A 58 31.16 20.88 31.56
N PRO A 59 30.98 22.07 32.14
CA PRO A 59 30.10 22.22 33.28
C PRO A 59 28.64 21.97 32.84
N LYS A 60 27.85 21.31 33.69
CA LYS A 60 26.47 20.89 33.38
C LYS A 60 25.55 22.06 33.02
N ASN A 61 25.84 23.27 33.49
CA ASN A 61 25.10 24.50 33.20
C ASN A 61 25.61 25.25 31.96
N SER A 62 26.57 24.68 31.22
CA SER A 62 27.10 25.28 29.99
C SER A 62 26.03 25.43 28.92
N GLN A 63 26.24 26.38 28.02
CA GLN A 63 25.37 26.60 26.86
C GLN A 63 25.28 25.36 25.96
N PHE A 64 26.32 24.51 25.95
CA PHE A 64 26.34 23.24 25.22
C PHE A 64 25.18 22.32 25.61
N PHE A 65 25.03 21.98 26.90
CA PHE A 65 23.98 21.05 27.33
C PHE A 65 22.57 21.61 27.11
N LYS A 66 22.38 22.93 27.31
CA LYS A 66 21.12 23.61 27.01
C LYS A 66 20.79 23.55 25.52
N PHE A 67 21.78 23.79 24.66
CA PHE A 67 21.64 23.69 23.23
C PHE A 67 21.28 22.27 22.80
N ILE A 68 22.01 21.24 23.26
CA ILE A 68 21.73 19.84 22.92
C ILE A 68 20.33 19.42 23.39
N GLY A 69 19.90 19.82 24.60
CA GLY A 69 18.55 19.56 25.08
C GLY A 69 17.47 20.23 24.22
N HIS A 70 17.69 21.50 23.84
CA HIS A 70 16.78 22.21 22.94
C HIS A 70 16.72 21.55 21.55
N GLN A 71 17.86 21.16 21.00
CA GLN A 71 17.95 20.42 19.74
C GLN A 71 17.20 19.09 19.83
N LYS A 72 17.40 18.30 20.90
CA LYS A 72 16.66 17.03 21.11
C LYS A 72 15.15 17.24 21.05
N ASN A 73 14.64 18.29 21.69
CA ASN A 73 13.22 18.63 21.66
C ASN A 73 12.75 19.04 20.25
N GLN A 74 13.51 19.87 19.54
CA GLN A 74 13.18 20.24 18.16
C GLN A 74 13.15 19.02 17.24
N PHE A 75 14.18 18.18 17.29
CA PHE A 75 14.26 16.95 16.51
C PHE A 75 13.12 15.99 16.85
N THR A 76 12.75 15.86 18.12
CA THR A 76 11.61 15.04 18.54
C THR A 76 10.31 15.56 17.93
N ASN A 77 10.06 16.87 17.97
CA ASN A 77 8.86 17.47 17.39
C ASN A 77 8.78 17.29 15.86
N ILE A 78 9.91 17.50 15.18
CA ILE A 78 10.03 17.27 13.73
C ILE A 78 9.77 15.80 13.43
N PHE A 79 10.42 14.88 14.16
CA PHE A 79 10.27 13.44 13.99
C PHE A 79 8.81 12.99 14.17
N LEU A 80 8.12 13.44 15.22
CA LEU A 80 6.72 13.08 15.44
C LEU A 80 5.83 13.55 14.29
N THR A 81 6.04 14.78 13.83
CA THR A 81 5.27 15.37 12.72
C THR A 81 5.53 14.62 11.41
N THR A 82 6.79 14.37 11.07
CA THR A 82 7.16 13.68 9.83
C THR A 82 6.77 12.20 9.85
N SER A 83 6.86 11.53 11.01
CA SER A 83 6.42 10.14 11.18
C SER A 83 4.91 10.00 10.99
N LEU A 84 4.12 10.95 11.51
CA LEU A 84 2.67 10.95 11.31
C LEU A 84 2.31 11.16 9.83
N LEU A 85 2.92 12.17 9.19
CA LEU A 85 2.67 12.47 7.78
C LEU A 85 3.10 11.33 6.87
N SER A 86 4.26 10.73 7.09
CA SER A 86 4.75 9.61 6.29
C SER A 86 3.87 8.37 6.46
N SER A 87 3.41 8.08 7.68
CA SER A 87 2.46 6.99 7.94
C SER A 87 1.14 7.19 7.21
N LEU A 88 0.59 8.41 7.22
CA LEU A 88 -0.64 8.74 6.49
C LEU A 88 -0.47 8.55 4.97
N ILE A 89 0.66 8.99 4.42
CA ILE A 89 0.98 8.80 3.00
C ILE A 89 1.07 7.30 2.66
N LEU A 90 1.72 6.50 3.52
CA LEU A 90 1.82 5.05 3.33
C LEU A 90 0.45 4.36 3.39
N ILE A 91 -0.45 4.78 4.28
CA ILE A 91 -1.82 4.25 4.36
C ILE A 91 -2.58 4.56 3.06
N ILE A 92 -2.54 5.81 2.60
CA ILE A 92 -3.20 6.22 1.35
C ILE A 92 -2.65 5.40 0.19
N PHE A 93 -1.32 5.28 0.09
CA PHE A 93 -0.69 4.51 -0.97
C PHE A 93 -1.04 3.02 -0.89
N GLY A 94 -1.08 2.44 0.31
CA GLY A 94 -1.49 1.05 0.54
C GLY A 94 -2.93 0.78 0.09
N ILE A 95 -3.86 1.71 0.34
CA ILE A 95 -5.24 1.62 -0.14
C ILE A 95 -5.29 1.71 -1.68
N LEU A 96 -4.59 2.67 -2.28
CA LEU A 96 -4.57 2.85 -3.73
C LEU A 96 -3.95 1.65 -4.46
N LEU A 97 -2.84 1.13 -3.94
CA LEU A 97 -2.15 -0.03 -4.50
C LEU A 97 -3.00 -1.29 -4.34
N SER A 98 -3.54 -1.53 -3.14
CA SER A 98 -4.40 -2.70 -2.90
C SER A 98 -5.66 -2.67 -3.76
N HIS A 99 -6.21 -1.50 -4.09
CA HIS A 99 -7.32 -1.38 -5.04
C HIS A 99 -6.94 -1.88 -6.45
N LYS A 100 -5.76 -1.49 -6.96
CA LYS A 100 -5.26 -1.91 -8.28
C LYS A 100 -4.94 -3.41 -8.37
N ILE A 101 -4.78 -4.08 -7.23
CA ILE A 101 -4.51 -5.52 -7.12
C ILE A 101 -5.83 -6.28 -6.90
N ALA A 102 -6.62 -5.88 -5.90
CA ALA A 102 -7.85 -6.59 -5.53
C ALA A 102 -8.96 -6.44 -6.57
N GLY A 103 -9.05 -5.28 -7.23
CA GLY A 103 -10.05 -4.99 -8.25
C GLY A 103 -10.06 -6.00 -9.41
N PRO A 104 -8.95 -6.20 -10.13
CA PRO A 104 -8.89 -7.16 -11.23
C PRO A 104 -9.12 -8.60 -10.78
N VAL A 105 -8.56 -9.02 -9.63
CA VAL A 105 -8.73 -10.38 -9.09
C VAL A 105 -10.18 -10.67 -8.73
N TYR A 106 -10.84 -9.72 -8.06
CA TYR A 106 -12.26 -9.84 -7.72
C TYR A 106 -13.12 -9.95 -8.98
N ARG A 107 -12.88 -9.08 -9.97
CA ARG A 107 -13.61 -9.13 -11.25
C ARG A 107 -13.42 -10.46 -11.97
N MET A 108 -12.19 -10.96 -12.06
CA MET A 108 -11.90 -12.25 -12.70
C MET A 108 -12.67 -13.38 -12.02
N THR A 109 -12.72 -13.36 -10.69
CA THR A 109 -13.46 -14.35 -9.89
C THR A 109 -14.96 -14.30 -10.19
N GLU A 110 -15.56 -13.12 -10.26
CA GLU A 110 -16.97 -12.96 -10.63
C GLU A 110 -17.25 -13.35 -12.08
N ASP A 111 -16.33 -13.05 -13.01
CA ASP A 111 -16.44 -13.48 -14.40
C ASP A 111 -16.41 -15.01 -14.51
N LEU A 112 -15.49 -15.68 -13.82
CA LEU A 112 -15.40 -17.14 -13.74
C LEU A 112 -16.68 -17.77 -13.16
N LYS A 113 -17.18 -17.24 -12.03
CA LYS A 113 -18.45 -17.72 -11.43
C LYS A 113 -19.62 -17.62 -12.41
N THR A 114 -19.69 -16.52 -13.16
CA THR A 114 -20.72 -16.32 -14.19
C THR A 114 -20.57 -17.34 -15.32
N MET A 115 -19.35 -17.60 -15.80
CA MET A 115 -19.10 -18.61 -16.84
C MET A 115 -19.51 -20.02 -16.39
N ILE A 116 -19.22 -20.38 -15.13
CA ILE A 116 -19.61 -21.66 -14.54
C ILE A 116 -21.14 -21.78 -14.50
N LYS A 117 -21.83 -20.73 -14.02
CA LYS A 117 -23.29 -20.71 -13.87
C LYS A 117 -23.99 -20.79 -15.23
N ASP A 118 -23.57 -19.97 -16.18
CA ASP A 118 -24.23 -19.82 -17.48
C ASP A 118 -23.73 -20.86 -18.50
N LYS A 119 -22.75 -21.70 -18.12
CA LYS A 119 -22.04 -22.64 -18.98
C LYS A 119 -21.56 -22.01 -20.30
N LYS A 120 -21.22 -20.72 -20.25
CA LYS A 120 -20.89 -19.91 -21.42
C LYS A 120 -19.55 -19.22 -21.19
N ILE A 121 -18.61 -19.50 -22.08
CA ILE A 121 -17.30 -18.84 -22.11
C ILE A 121 -17.48 -17.41 -22.63
N LYS A 122 -16.92 -16.44 -21.92
CA LYS A 122 -16.82 -15.02 -22.32
C LYS A 122 -15.39 -14.53 -22.09
N GLU A 123 -14.97 -13.52 -22.83
CA GLU A 123 -13.69 -12.85 -22.59
C GLU A 123 -13.74 -12.05 -21.28
N VAL A 124 -12.58 -11.94 -20.63
CA VAL A 124 -12.37 -11.16 -19.40
C VAL A 124 -11.61 -9.87 -19.76
N HIS A 125 -11.91 -8.77 -19.08
CA HIS A 125 -11.20 -7.49 -19.28
C HIS A 125 -10.90 -6.76 -17.97
N PHE A 126 -9.62 -6.50 -17.72
CA PHE A 126 -9.17 -5.61 -16.63
C PHE A 126 -9.10 -4.16 -17.07
N ARG A 127 -9.07 -3.23 -16.10
CA ARG A 127 -8.99 -1.79 -16.36
C ARG A 127 -7.54 -1.40 -16.69
N ARG A 128 -7.38 -0.35 -17.48
CA ARG A 128 -6.05 0.24 -17.74
C ARG A 128 -5.45 0.75 -16.42
N GLY A 129 -4.26 0.27 -16.08
CA GLY A 129 -3.57 0.59 -14.83
C GLY A 129 -3.80 -0.38 -13.67
N ASP A 130 -4.57 -1.45 -13.89
CA ASP A 130 -4.61 -2.61 -12.98
C ASP A 130 -3.26 -3.37 -13.02
N PHE A 131 -2.92 -4.04 -11.93
CA PHE A 131 -1.58 -4.64 -11.78
C PHE A 131 -1.34 -5.87 -12.67
N PHE A 132 -2.41 -6.59 -13.04
CA PHE A 132 -2.33 -7.91 -13.69
C PHE A 132 -2.92 -7.92 -15.11
N ILE A 133 -2.69 -6.88 -15.91
CA ILE A 133 -3.26 -6.80 -17.28
C ILE A 133 -2.83 -8.00 -18.14
N GLU A 134 -1.57 -8.40 -18.09
CA GLU A 134 -1.03 -9.54 -18.85
C GLU A 134 -1.70 -10.89 -18.50
N LEU A 135 -2.16 -11.04 -17.25
CA LEU A 135 -2.91 -12.23 -16.82
C LEU A 135 -4.22 -12.34 -17.58
N THR A 136 -4.90 -11.21 -17.84
CA THR A 136 -6.14 -11.18 -18.62
C THR A 136 -5.90 -11.64 -20.05
N GLU A 137 -4.86 -11.13 -20.69
CA GLU A 137 -4.52 -11.48 -22.07
C GLU A 137 -4.20 -12.97 -22.20
N THR A 138 -3.38 -13.49 -21.28
CA THR A 138 -3.03 -14.91 -21.23
C THR A 138 -4.25 -15.78 -20.97
N PHE A 139 -5.13 -15.36 -20.06
CA PHE A 139 -6.36 -16.08 -19.75
C PHE A 139 -7.33 -16.10 -20.95
N ASN A 140 -7.51 -14.99 -21.66
CA ASN A 140 -8.33 -14.96 -22.86
C ASN A 140 -7.76 -15.85 -23.97
N LYS A 141 -6.44 -15.86 -24.18
CA LYS A 141 -5.78 -16.79 -25.12
C LYS A 141 -6.09 -18.25 -24.78
N PHE A 142 -6.02 -18.62 -23.50
CA PHE A 142 -6.42 -19.95 -23.03
C PHE A 142 -7.89 -20.26 -23.38
N LEU A 143 -8.82 -19.35 -23.08
CA LEU A 143 -10.23 -19.52 -23.40
C LEU A 143 -10.48 -19.70 -24.90
N HIS A 144 -9.77 -18.96 -25.76
CA HIS A 144 -9.88 -19.12 -27.21
C HIS A 144 -9.39 -20.48 -27.70
N SER A 145 -8.24 -20.96 -27.18
CA SER A 145 -7.73 -22.30 -27.51
C SER A 145 -8.72 -23.38 -27.08
N TYR A 146 -9.20 -23.33 -25.84
CA TYR A 146 -10.16 -24.30 -25.30
C TYR A 146 -11.48 -24.34 -26.11
N LYS A 147 -12.00 -23.17 -26.49
CA LYS A 147 -13.22 -23.08 -27.32
C LYS A 147 -12.99 -23.63 -28.73
N LYS A 148 -11.80 -23.43 -29.30
CA LYS A 148 -11.43 -23.96 -30.63
C LYS A 148 -11.36 -25.48 -30.63
N ASP A 149 -10.82 -26.07 -29.58
CA ASP A 149 -10.69 -27.53 -29.47
C ASP A 149 -12.06 -28.19 -29.29
N LYS A 150 -12.94 -27.62 -28.46
CA LYS A 150 -14.31 -28.13 -28.29
C LYS A 150 -15.12 -28.12 -29.60
N ASN A 151 -14.98 -27.06 -30.40
CA ASN A 151 -15.66 -26.95 -31.69
C ASN A 151 -15.10 -27.89 -32.79
N LYS A 152 -14.00 -28.61 -32.54
CA LYS A 152 -13.46 -29.62 -33.47
C LYS A 152 -13.92 -31.04 -33.12
N GLU A 153 -14.40 -31.25 -31.90
CA GLU A 153 -14.91 -32.55 -31.43
C GLU A 153 -16.42 -32.72 -31.68
N ASP A 154 -17.14 -31.62 -31.95
CA ASP A 154 -18.54 -31.58 -32.42
C ASP A 154 -18.62 -31.55 -33.95
#